data_AF-A0A914XDV4-F1
#
_entry.id   AF-A0A914XDV4-F1
#
_cell.length_a   1.000
_cell.length_b   1.000
_cell.length_c   1.000
_cell.angle_alpha   90.00
_cell.angle_beta   90.00
_cell.angle_gamma   90.00
#
_symmetry.space_group_name_H-M   'P 1'
#
loop_
_entity.id
_entity.type
_entity.pdbx_description
1 polymer ?
#
loop_
_entity_poly.entity_id
_entity_poly.type
_entity_poly.pdbx_seq_one_letter_code
_entity_poly.pdbx_strand_id
1 'polypeptide(L)'
;MEQDAHVRLYLVKTFLSTVETVKEATLKQALRDLAGLFVFNTIYDCSFSFIEDGYMSTQQIEYVKSALYASLEKLRPNAVALVDSFNVCDRELHSVLGRRDGIVYPNLLEWAKQSDINKLEVLPAFHKYLGPMMKNARSKL
;
A
#
# COMPACT_ATOMS: atom_id res chain seq x y z
N MET A 1 23.77 -7.84 3.31
CA MET A 1 23.24 -7.06 4.45
C MET A 1 23.83 -5.65 4.46
N GLU A 2 25.16 -5.49 4.37
CA GLU A 2 25.80 -4.15 4.32
C GLU A 2 25.40 -3.29 3.10
N GLN A 3 25.26 -3.87 1.91
CA GLN A 3 24.84 -3.10 0.72
C GLN A 3 23.41 -2.53 0.83
N ASP A 4 22.52 -3.23 1.53
CA ASP A 4 21.14 -2.75 1.75
C ASP A 4 21.12 -1.54 2.70
N ALA A 5 21.93 -1.59 3.77
CA ALA A 5 22.08 -0.45 4.69
C ALA A 5 22.66 0.80 4.00
N HIS A 6 23.63 0.63 3.10
CA HIS A 6 24.20 1.73 2.33
C HIS A 6 23.14 2.40 1.43
N VAL A 7 22.36 1.61 0.70
CA VAL A 7 21.30 2.13 -0.18
C VAL A 7 20.21 2.83 0.62
N ARG A 8 19.75 2.25 1.74
CA ARG A 8 18.76 2.88 2.63
C ARG A 8 19.26 4.21 3.19
N LEU A 9 20.52 4.26 3.63
CA LEU A 9 21.14 5.50 4.10
C LEU A 9 21.20 6.57 3.00
N TYR A 10 21.57 6.17 1.77
CA TYR A 10 21.58 7.08 0.63
C TYR A 10 20.18 7.62 0.31
N LEU A 11 19.16 6.77 0.32
CA LEU A 11 17.76 7.17 0.12
C LEU A 11 17.30 8.17 1.19
N VAL A 12 17.55 7.87 2.47
CA VAL A 12 17.20 8.77 3.59
C VAL A 12 17.90 10.12 3.44
N LYS A 13 19.22 10.13 3.21
CA LYS A 13 19.99 11.37 3.04
C LYS A 13 19.49 12.19 1.86
N THR A 14 19.26 11.55 0.73
CA THR A 14 18.78 12.21 -0.49
C THR A 14 17.39 12.79 -0.28
N PHE A 15 16.48 12.05 0.36
CA PHE A 15 15.14 12.52 0.66
C PHE A 15 15.19 13.75 1.58
N LEU A 16 15.87 13.66 2.73
CA LEU A 16 15.98 14.80 3.66
C LEU A 16 16.63 16.03 3.00
N SER A 17 17.70 15.83 2.22
CA SER A 17 18.37 16.93 1.51
C SER A 17 17.44 17.59 0.49
N THR A 18 16.67 16.79 -0.25
CA THR A 18 15.70 17.30 -1.24
C THR A 18 14.61 18.12 -0.56
N VAL A 19 14.07 17.64 0.57
CA VAL A 19 13.06 18.37 1.35
C VAL A 19 13.57 19.72 1.85
N GLU A 20 14.86 19.82 2.19
CA GLU A 20 15.44 21.09 2.62
C GLU A 20 15.48 22.15 1.50
N THR A 21 15.59 21.74 0.23
CA THR A 21 15.59 22.66 -0.92
C THR A 21 14.24 23.29 -1.24
N VAL A 22 13.15 22.75 -0.69
CA VAL A 22 11.78 23.23 -0.93
C VAL A 22 11.59 24.59 -0.27
N LYS A 23 11.16 25.59 -1.04
CA LYS A 23 10.96 26.98 -0.55
C LYS A 23 9.59 27.20 0.09
N GLU A 24 8.57 26.54 -0.45
CA GLU A 24 7.19 26.74 -0.02
C GLU A 24 6.97 25.99 1.31
N ALA A 25 6.49 26.72 2.31
CA ALA A 25 6.52 26.25 3.70
C ALA A 25 5.54 25.11 3.97
N THR A 26 4.36 25.12 3.34
CA THR A 26 3.32 24.10 3.57
C THR A 26 3.69 22.77 2.94
N LEU A 27 4.17 22.78 1.70
CA LEU A 27 4.75 21.64 0.99
C LEU A 27 5.98 21.11 1.72
N LYS A 28 6.89 21.99 2.16
CA LYS A 28 8.05 21.58 2.94
C LYS A 28 7.62 20.85 4.21
N GLN A 29 6.59 21.34 4.92
CA GLN A 29 6.09 20.68 6.12
C GLN A 29 5.48 19.31 5.81
N ALA A 30 4.64 19.20 4.77
CA ALA A 30 4.04 17.93 4.35
C ALA A 30 5.10 16.89 3.95
N LEU A 31 6.13 17.31 3.20
CA LEU A 31 7.23 16.45 2.79
C LEU A 31 8.15 16.09 3.97
N ARG A 32 8.36 16.99 4.94
CA ARG A 32 9.08 16.68 6.19
C ARG A 32 8.35 15.62 7.01
N ASP A 33 7.03 15.69 7.08
CA ASP A 33 6.23 14.70 7.81
C ASP A 33 6.32 13.31 7.13
N LEU A 34 6.27 13.28 5.78
CA LEU A 34 6.48 12.06 5.01
C LEU A 34 7.91 11.51 5.15
N ALA A 35 8.92 12.38 5.10
CA ALA A 35 10.31 11.97 5.29
C ALA A 35 10.56 11.46 6.71
N GLY A 36 9.96 12.06 7.73
CA GLY A 36 10.00 11.59 9.11
C GLY A 36 9.43 10.18 9.25
N LEU A 37 8.25 9.92 8.66
CA LEU A 37 7.67 8.59 8.62
C LEU A 37 8.61 7.57 7.96
N PHE A 38 9.19 7.92 6.81
CA PHE A 38 10.13 7.06 6.08
C PHE A 38 11.38 6.73 6.92
N VAL A 39 11.93 7.73 7.63
CA VAL A 39 13.09 7.54 8.51
C VAL A 39 12.76 6.62 9.67
N PHE A 40 11.67 6.86 10.40
CA PHE A 40 11.28 6.01 11.53
C PHE A 40 10.98 4.58 11.09
N ASN A 41 10.33 4.40 9.94
CA ASN A 41 10.09 3.08 9.39
C ASN A 41 11.40 2.36 9.05
N THR A 42 12.34 3.08 8.40
CA THR A 42 13.65 2.51 8.04
C THR A 42 14.45 2.09 9.28
N ILE A 43 14.45 2.90 10.34
CA ILE A 43 15.14 2.57 11.59
C ILE A 43 14.47 1.37 12.27
N TYR A 44 13.14 1.34 12.30
CA TYR A 44 12.37 0.26 12.90
C TYR A 44 12.59 -1.08 12.18
N ASP A 45 12.60 -1.08 10.85
CA ASP A 45 12.87 -2.27 10.02
C ASP A 45 14.28 -2.82 10.24
N CYS A 46 15.25 -1.94 10.53
CA CYS A 46 16.65 -2.30 10.82
C CYS A 46 16.96 -2.41 12.32
N SER A 47 15.93 -2.41 13.19
CA SER A 47 16.08 -2.35 14.65
C SER A 47 16.98 -3.45 15.23
N PHE A 48 16.90 -4.67 14.67
CA PHE A 48 17.72 -5.79 15.12
C PHE A 48 19.22 -5.49 15.04
N SER A 49 19.70 -4.98 13.90
CA SER A 49 21.13 -4.67 13.71
C SER A 49 21.60 -3.56 14.65
N PHE A 50 20.78 -2.54 14.90
CA PHE A 50 21.13 -1.47 15.83
C PHE A 50 21.23 -1.95 17.28
N ILE A 51 20.43 -2.95 17.67
CA ILE A 51 20.49 -3.57 19.00
C ILE A 51 21.70 -4.50 19.09
N GLU A 52 21.94 -5.32 18.06
CA GLU A 52 23.05 -6.29 18.02
C GLU A 52 24.42 -5.59 18.14
N ASP A 53 24.59 -4.46 17.46
CA ASP A 53 25.81 -3.64 17.51
C ASP A 53 25.90 -2.77 18.78
N GLY A 54 24.87 -2.80 19.65
CA GLY A 54 24.80 -1.99 20.86
C GLY A 54 24.65 -0.49 20.61
N TYR A 55 24.34 -0.08 19.39
CA TYR A 55 24.18 1.34 19.01
C TYR A 55 22.88 1.94 19.55
N MET A 56 21.80 1.13 19.59
CA MET A 56 20.52 1.52 20.19
C MET A 56 20.08 0.53 21.26
N SER A 57 19.49 1.04 22.33
CA SER A 57 18.82 0.22 23.33
C SER A 57 17.40 -0.18 22.89
N THR A 58 16.87 -1.26 23.45
CA THR A 58 15.47 -1.67 23.23
C THR A 58 14.49 -0.54 23.53
N GLN A 59 14.75 0.26 24.58
CA GLN A 59 13.92 1.41 24.94
C GLN A 59 13.95 2.51 23.87
N GLN A 60 15.11 2.75 23.24
CA GLN A 60 15.20 3.71 22.12
C GLN A 60 14.42 3.24 20.90
N ILE A 61 14.40 1.93 20.63
CA ILE A 61 13.56 1.35 19.56
C ILE A 61 12.06 1.50 19.88
N GLU A 62 11.65 1.36 21.14
CA GLU A 62 10.26 1.64 21.55
C GLU A 62 9.86 3.10 21.33
N TYR A 63 10.78 4.05 21.55
CA TYR A 63 10.55 5.46 21.20
C TYR A 63 10.39 5.67 19.69
N VAL A 64 11.23 5.02 18.87
CA VAL A 64 11.10 5.06 17.41
C VAL A 64 9.74 4.51 16.96
N LYS A 65 9.30 3.39 17.53
CA LYS A 65 7.98 2.80 17.25
C LYS A 65 6.83 3.75 17.60
N SER A 66 6.94 4.44 18.73
CA SER A 66 5.94 5.43 19.16
C SER A 66 5.91 6.63 18.20
N ALA A 67 7.09 7.11 17.79
CA ALA A 67 7.22 8.20 16.82
C ALA A 67 6.71 7.82 15.42
N LEU A 68 6.89 6.55 15.02
CA LEU A 68 6.31 5.99 13.79
C LEU A 68 4.78 6.10 13.80
N TYR A 69 4.12 5.65 14.86
CA TYR A 69 2.66 5.72 14.98
C TYR A 69 2.15 7.17 15.03
N ALA A 70 2.82 8.05 15.77
CA ALA A 70 2.47 9.47 15.77
C ALA A 70 2.61 10.10 14.38
N SER A 71 3.62 9.68 13.61
CA SER A 71 3.83 10.16 12.24
C SER A 71 2.73 9.68 11.29
N LEU A 72 2.24 8.44 11.45
CA LEU A 72 1.09 7.93 10.68
C LEU A 72 -0.18 8.73 10.96
N GLU A 73 -0.46 9.04 12.22
CA GLU A 73 -1.62 9.87 12.60
C GLU A 73 -1.49 11.28 12.02
N LYS A 74 -0.31 11.89 12.13
CA LYS A 74 -0.03 13.22 11.59
C LYS A 74 -0.19 13.30 10.07
N LEU A 75 0.25 12.27 9.34
CA LEU A 75 0.23 12.25 7.88
C LEU A 75 -1.16 11.91 7.31
N ARG A 76 -1.99 11.19 8.06
CA ARG A 76 -3.31 10.68 7.62
C ARG A 76 -4.18 11.72 6.91
N PRO A 77 -4.34 12.98 7.39
CA PRO A 77 -5.18 13.98 6.71
C PRO A 77 -4.69 14.32 5.30
N ASN A 78 -3.38 14.25 5.06
CA ASN A 78 -2.76 14.59 3.78
C ASN A 78 -2.48 13.35 2.90
N ALA A 79 -2.73 12.13 3.39
CA ALA A 79 -2.33 10.91 2.69
C ALA A 79 -2.94 10.78 1.29
N VAL A 80 -4.23 11.10 1.12
CA VAL A 80 -4.90 11.08 -0.19
C VAL A 80 -4.30 12.15 -1.11
N ALA A 81 -4.14 13.38 -0.62
CA ALA A 81 -3.58 14.48 -1.40
C ALA A 81 -2.13 14.22 -1.85
N LEU A 82 -1.32 13.57 -1.01
CA LEU A 82 0.04 13.17 -1.35
C LEU A 82 0.06 12.13 -2.48
N VAL A 83 -0.84 11.15 -2.46
CA VAL A 83 -0.96 10.16 -3.54
C VAL A 83 -1.52 10.81 -4.82
N ASP A 84 -2.52 11.68 -4.69
CA ASP A 84 -3.11 12.42 -5.80
C ASP A 84 -2.11 13.36 -6.49
N SER A 85 -1.07 13.81 -5.78
CA SER A 85 -0.01 14.66 -6.33
C SER A 85 0.80 14.01 -7.46
N PHE A 86 0.82 12.67 -7.54
CA PHE A 86 1.39 11.95 -8.69
C PHE A 86 0.55 12.10 -9.95
N ASN A 87 -0.70 12.56 -9.82
CA ASN A 87 -1.62 12.88 -10.91
C ASN A 87 -1.83 11.72 -11.92
N VAL A 88 -1.77 10.48 -11.44
CA VAL A 88 -2.03 9.28 -12.27
C VAL A 88 -3.51 9.22 -12.64
N CYS A 89 -3.83 9.14 -13.94
CA CYS A 89 -5.22 9.07 -14.39
C CYS A 89 -5.78 7.65 -14.31
N ASP A 90 -7.11 7.50 -14.28
CA ASP A 90 -7.76 6.17 -14.18
C ASP A 90 -7.37 5.23 -15.34
N ARG A 91 -7.05 5.79 -16.53
CA ARG A 91 -6.56 5.04 -17.69
C ARG A 91 -5.14 4.51 -17.49
N GLU A 92 -4.33 5.15 -16.67
CA GLU A 92 -2.98 4.65 -16.34
C GLU A 92 -3.04 3.71 -15.13
N LEU A 93 -3.90 4.02 -14.15
CA LEU A 93 -4.00 3.27 -12.89
C LEU A 93 -4.68 1.90 -13.07
N HIS A 94 -5.63 1.79 -14.00
CA HIS A 94 -6.36 0.53 -14.29
C HIS A 94 -6.95 -0.17 -13.05
N SER A 95 -7.40 0.59 -12.05
CA SER A 95 -7.94 0.05 -10.80
C SER A 95 -9.36 0.53 -10.56
N VAL A 96 -10.30 -0.41 -10.43
CA VAL A 96 -11.70 -0.10 -10.08
C VAL A 96 -11.81 0.35 -8.61
N LEU A 97 -10.94 -0.16 -7.73
CA LEU A 97 -10.89 0.25 -6.32
C LEU A 97 -10.20 1.62 -6.15
N GLY A 98 -9.26 1.95 -7.02
CA GLY A 98 -8.47 3.18 -6.97
C GLY A 98 -9.04 4.33 -7.81
N ARG A 99 -10.32 4.28 -8.20
CA ARG A 99 -10.93 5.31 -9.04
C ARG A 99 -10.86 6.70 -8.40
N ARG A 100 -10.50 7.68 -9.20
CA ARG A 100 -10.40 9.09 -8.78
C ARG A 100 -11.73 9.69 -8.27
N ASP A 101 -12.86 9.24 -8.80
CA ASP A 101 -14.19 9.73 -8.39
C ASP A 101 -14.69 9.16 -7.06
N GLY A 102 -14.00 8.17 -6.49
CA GLY A 102 -14.42 7.48 -5.26
C GLY A 102 -15.68 6.63 -5.41
N ILE A 103 -16.26 6.50 -6.61
CA ILE A 103 -17.48 5.72 -6.86
C ILE A 103 -17.08 4.25 -7.06
N VAL A 104 -16.66 3.61 -5.98
CA VAL A 104 -16.07 2.25 -6.06
C VAL A 104 -17.15 1.19 -6.29
N TYR A 105 -18.14 1.09 -5.41
CA TYR A 105 -19.05 -0.07 -5.39
C TYR A 105 -19.91 -0.24 -6.66
N PRO A 106 -20.53 0.82 -7.22
CA PRO A 106 -21.28 0.68 -8.47
C PRO A 106 -20.39 0.23 -9.63
N ASN A 107 -19.19 0.81 -9.75
CA ASN A 107 -18.25 0.44 -10.80
C ASN A 107 -17.68 -0.97 -10.61
N LEU A 108 -17.46 -1.41 -9.37
CA LEU A 108 -17.02 -2.78 -9.07
C LEU A 108 -18.08 -3.81 -9.45
N LEU A 109 -19.36 -3.50 -9.21
CA LEU A 109 -20.46 -4.35 -9.62
C LEU A 109 -20.56 -4.45 -11.15
N GLU A 110 -20.50 -3.32 -11.86
CA GLU A 110 -20.53 -3.31 -13.33
C GLU A 110 -19.32 -4.03 -13.92
N TRP A 111 -18.12 -3.82 -13.36
CA TRP A 111 -16.91 -4.54 -13.75
C TRP A 111 -17.05 -6.05 -13.57
N ALA A 112 -17.61 -6.49 -12.43
CA ALA A 112 -17.85 -7.91 -12.19
C ALA A 112 -18.85 -8.51 -13.20
N LYS A 113 -19.95 -7.81 -13.51
CA LYS A 113 -20.94 -8.26 -14.51
C LYS A 113 -20.34 -8.42 -15.91
N GLN A 114 -19.40 -7.56 -16.28
CA GLN A 114 -18.74 -7.59 -17.59
C GLN A 114 -17.69 -8.70 -17.74
N SER A 115 -17.37 -9.43 -16.67
CA SER A 115 -16.44 -10.55 -16.70
C SER A 115 -16.89 -11.65 -17.66
N ASP A 116 -15.95 -12.26 -18.37
CA ASP A 116 -16.22 -13.29 -19.37
C ASP A 116 -17.02 -14.49 -18.83
N ILE A 117 -16.82 -14.83 -17.56
CA ILE A 117 -17.53 -15.95 -16.90
C ILE A 117 -19.01 -15.64 -16.62
N ASN A 118 -19.41 -14.37 -16.64
CA ASN A 118 -20.78 -13.92 -16.40
C ASN A 118 -21.57 -13.70 -17.70
N LYS A 119 -20.96 -13.97 -18.87
CA LYS A 119 -21.65 -13.94 -20.18
C LYS A 119 -22.75 -15.00 -20.29
N LEU A 120 -22.60 -16.09 -19.55
CA LEU A 120 -23.55 -17.20 -19.51
C LEU A 120 -24.04 -17.36 -18.07
N GLU A 121 -25.35 -17.48 -17.89
CA GLU A 121 -25.94 -17.76 -16.58
C GLU A 121 -25.48 -19.14 -16.04
N VAL A 122 -25.32 -20.11 -16.94
CA VAL A 122 -24.82 -21.44 -16.63
C VAL A 122 -23.59 -21.74 -17.49
N LEU A 123 -22.46 -22.01 -16.83
CA LEU A 123 -21.21 -22.30 -17.52
C LEU A 123 -21.29 -23.64 -18.29
N PRO A 124 -20.63 -23.77 -19.45
CA PRO A 124 -20.58 -25.03 -20.21
C PRO A 124 -20.04 -26.22 -19.41
N ALA A 125 -19.13 -25.94 -18.47
CA ALA A 125 -18.58 -26.94 -17.54
C ALA A 125 -19.67 -27.60 -16.67
N PHE A 126 -20.76 -26.88 -16.35
CA PHE A 126 -21.87 -27.44 -15.62
C PHE A 126 -22.59 -28.51 -16.44
N HIS A 127 -22.95 -28.22 -17.69
CA HIS A 127 -23.61 -29.19 -18.56
C HIS A 127 -22.75 -30.43 -18.84
N LYS A 128 -21.45 -30.22 -19.04
CA LYS A 128 -20.52 -31.30 -19.40
C LYS A 128 -20.15 -32.21 -18.22
N TYR A 129 -19.99 -31.65 -17.01
CA TYR A 129 -19.41 -32.39 -15.88
C TYR A 129 -20.28 -32.34 -14.62
N LEU A 130 -20.58 -31.15 -14.10
CA LEU A 130 -21.20 -31.01 -12.76
C LEU A 130 -22.65 -31.48 -12.74
N GLY A 131 -23.44 -31.15 -13.76
CA GLY A 131 -24.84 -31.54 -13.89
C GLY A 131 -25.03 -33.06 -13.92
N PRO A 132 -24.33 -33.81 -14.80
CA PRO A 132 -24.37 -35.27 -14.79
C PRO A 132 -23.89 -35.88 -13.46
N MET A 133 -22.83 -35.34 -12.86
CA MET A 133 -22.31 -35.78 -11.56
C MET A 133 -23.36 -35.66 -10.45
N MET A 134 -24.04 -34.51 -10.36
CA MET A 134 -25.09 -34.26 -9.36
C MET A 134 -26.31 -35.17 -9.55
N LYS A 135 -26.73 -35.40 -10.80
CA LYS A 135 -27.85 -36.31 -11.11
C LYS A 135 -27.53 -37.75 -10.68
N ASN A 136 -26.33 -38.24 -10.99
CA ASN A 136 -25.88 -39.58 -10.62
C ASN A 136 -25.70 -39.76 -9.10
N ALA A 137 -25.36 -38.69 -8.37
CA ALA A 137 -25.30 -38.74 -6.91
C ALA A 137 -26.70 -38.83 -6.28
N ARG A 138 -27.68 -38.10 -6.83
CA ARG A 138 -29.07 -38.12 -6.35
C ARG A 138 -29.80 -39.43 -6.66
N SER A 139 -29.48 -40.10 -7.76
CA SER A 139 -30.10 -41.39 -8.11
C SER A 139 -29.65 -42.57 -7.25
N LYS A 140 -28.67 -42.38 -6.36
CA LYS A 140 -28.14 -43.39 -5.44
C LYS A 140 -28.66 -43.25 -4.00
N LEU A 141 -29.54 -42.28 -3.77
CA LEU A 141 -30.33 -42.11 -2.54
C LEU A 141 -31.72 -42.69 -2.77
#